data_AF-A0A1B7MFR4-F1
#
_entry.id   AF-A0A1B7MFR4-F1
#
_cell.length_a   1.000
_cell.length_b   1.000
_cell.length_c   1.000
_cell.angle_alpha   90.00
_cell.angle_beta   90.00
_cell.angle_gamma   90.00
#
_symmetry.space_group_name_H-M   'P 1'
#
loop_
_entity.id
_entity.type
_entity.pdbx_description
1 polymer ?
#
loop_
_entity_poly.entity_id
_entity_poly.type
_entity_poly.pdbx_seq_one_letter_code
_entity_poly.pdbx_strand_id
1 'polypeptide(L)' 'EIATDRRSRLGSDKFEQLQVLKHAWRNSIVDMAATNSSIVEQVMLQEFVELMLVDNDMVKWDQDEGELVNV' A
#
# COMPACT_ATOMS: atom_id res chain seq x y z
N GLU A 1 -22.03 8.39 20.18
CA GLU A 1 -21.81 9.82 20.42
C GLU A 1 -21.62 10.66 19.15
N ILE A 2 -20.77 10.24 18.20
CA ILE A 2 -20.48 10.98 16.95
C ILE A 2 -21.70 11.25 16.06
N ALA A 3 -22.64 10.30 15.94
CA ALA A 3 -23.82 10.47 15.08
C ALA A 3 -24.80 11.50 15.65
N THR A 4 -24.96 11.55 16.97
CA THR A 4 -25.85 12.49 17.66
C THR A 4 -25.30 13.92 17.58
N ASP A 5 -23.99 14.11 17.74
CA ASP A 5 -23.32 15.40 17.53
C ASP A 5 -23.40 15.89 16.07
N ARG A 6 -23.17 14.98 15.12
CA ARG A 6 -23.28 15.34 13.69
C ARG A 6 -24.71 15.71 13.31
N ARG A 7 -25.71 15.00 13.84
CA ARG A 7 -27.13 15.28 13.58
C ARG A 7 -27.56 16.60 14.21
N SER A 8 -27.10 16.94 15.42
CA SER A 8 -27.44 18.22 16.05
C SER A 8 -26.83 19.41 15.29
N ARG A 9 -25.63 19.26 14.74
CA ARG A 9 -24.92 20.32 14.00
C ARG A 9 -25.40 20.51 12.56
N LEU A 10 -25.76 19.43 11.87
CA LEU A 10 -26.21 19.46 10.47
C LEU A 10 -27.72 19.64 10.33
N GLY A 11 -28.47 19.38 11.41
CA GLY A 11 -29.92 19.24 11.37
C GLY A 11 -30.34 17.89 10.80
N SER A 12 -31.60 17.52 11.06
CA SER A 12 -32.14 16.20 10.72
C SER A 12 -32.08 15.93 9.22
N ASP A 13 -32.57 16.85 8.39
CA ASP A 13 -32.76 16.60 6.95
C ASP A 13 -31.43 16.41 6.20
N LYS A 14 -30.46 17.30 6.44
CA LYS A 14 -29.13 17.20 5.81
C LYS A 14 -28.37 15.97 6.29
N PHE A 15 -28.52 15.61 7.57
CA PHE A 15 -27.88 14.41 8.11
C PHE A 15 -28.44 13.13 7.47
N GLU A 16 -29.76 13.01 7.33
CA GLU A 16 -30.39 11.84 6.70
C GLU A 16 -30.04 11.74 5.21
N GLN A 17 -30.02 12.86 4.48
CA GLN A 17 -29.56 12.89 3.08
C GLN A 17 -28.13 12.37 2.94
N LEU A 18 -27.22 12.77 3.84
CA LEU A 18 -25.85 12.28 3.86
C LEU A 18 -25.76 10.79 4.21
N GLN A 19 -26.62 10.27 5.10
CA GLN A 19 -26.67 8.83 5.39
C GLN A 19 -27.12 8.04 4.15
N VAL A 20 -28.13 8.51 3.43
CA VAL A 20 -28.62 7.87 2.21
C VAL A 20 -27.54 7.85 1.13
N LEU A 21 -26.86 8.98 0.89
CA LEU A 21 -25.77 9.08 -0.08
C LEU A 21 -24.61 8.15 0.29
N LYS A 22 -24.19 8.14 1.57
CA LYS A 22 -23.16 7.24 2.07
C LYS A 22 -23.53 5.78 1.83
N HIS A 23 -24.78 5.40 2.09
CA HIS A 23 -25.24 4.04 1.89
C HIS A 23 -25.26 3.65 0.41
N ALA A 24 -25.79 4.53 -0.44
CA ALA A 24 -25.84 4.31 -1.89
C ALA A 24 -24.44 4.15 -2.50
N TRP A 25 -23.45 4.89 -2.00
CA TRP A 25 -22.09 4.85 -2.52
C TRP A 25 -21.19 3.81 -1.84
N ARG A 26 -21.66 3.13 -0.80
CA ARG A 26 -20.85 2.18 -0.04
C ARG A 26 -20.17 1.13 -0.93
N ASN A 27 -20.90 0.63 -1.93
CA ASN A 27 -20.40 -0.43 -2.81
C ASN A 27 -19.61 0.11 -4.01
N SER A 28 -19.66 1.42 -4.27
CA SER A 28 -18.92 2.06 -5.38
C SER A 28 -17.64 2.75 -4.92
N ILE A 29 -17.48 2.98 -3.61
CA ILE A 29 -16.25 3.54 -3.04
C ILE A 29 -15.22 2.42 -2.96
N VAL A 30 -14.21 2.50 -3.83
CA VAL A 30 -13.04 1.63 -3.80
C VAL A 30 -12.06 2.15 -2.77
N ASP A 31 -11.62 1.28 -1.86
CA ASP A 31 -10.55 1.59 -0.93
C ASP A 31 -9.21 1.54 -1.66
N MET A 32 -8.79 2.68 -2.20
CA MET A 32 -7.53 2.82 -2.90
C MET A 32 -6.32 2.60 -1.98
N ALA A 33 -6.44 2.87 -0.68
CA ALA A 33 -5.34 2.65 0.26
C ALA A 33 -5.12 1.15 0.50
N ALA A 34 -6.20 0.41 0.74
CA ALA A 34 -6.14 -1.05 0.83
C ALA A 34 -5.68 -1.69 -0.48
N THR A 35 -6.15 -1.17 -1.63
CA THR A 35 -5.73 -1.63 -2.96
C THR A 35 -4.23 -1.41 -3.18
N ASN A 36 -3.73 -0.21 -2.87
CA ASN A 36 -2.31 0.11 -3.01
C ASN A 36 -1.45 -0.74 -2.06
N SER A 37 -1.89 -0.96 -0.82
CA SER A 37 -1.18 -1.84 0.13
C SER A 37 -1.08 -3.26 -0.41
N SER A 38 -2.18 -3.80 -0.95
CA SER A 38 -2.20 -5.14 -1.54
C SER A 38 -1.29 -5.26 -2.77
N ILE A 39 -1.14 -4.20 -3.55
CA ILE A 39 -0.25 -4.18 -4.72
C ILE A 39 1.22 -4.13 -4.27
N VAL A 40 1.54 -3.32 -3.25
CA VAL A 40 2.89 -3.23 -2.69
C VAL A 40 3.35 -4.55 -2.07
N GLU A 41 2.43 -5.37 -1.53
CA GLU A 41 2.76 -6.71 -1.02
C GLU A 41 2.91 -7.78 -2.11
N GLN A 42 2.34 -7.56 -3.31
CA GLN A 42 2.45 -8.45 -4.47
C GLN A 42 3.53 -7.97 -5.45
N VAL A 43 4.74 -7.73 -4.95
CA VAL A 43 5.88 -7.51 -5.83
C VAL A 43 6.13 -8.79 -6.62
N MET A 44 6.01 -8.72 -7.95
CA MET A 44 6.30 -9.84 -8.82
C MET A 44 7.81 -10.11 -8.77
N LEU A 45 8.23 -11.14 -8.02
CA LEU A 45 9.64 -11.50 -7.82
C LEU A 45 10.43 -11.55 -9.14
N GLN A 46 9.76 -11.93 -10.24
CA GLN A 46 10.30 -11.95 -11.60
C GLN A 46 10.90 -10.61 -12.05
N GLU A 47 10.30 -9.47 -11.66
CA GLU A 47 10.76 -8.13 -12.03
C GLU A 47 12.08 -7.74 -11.34
N PHE A 48 12.46 -8.47 -10.30
CA PHE A 48 13.66 -8.20 -9.48
C PHE A 48 14.73 -9.30 -9.61
N VAL A 49 14.51 -10.30 -10.47
CA VAL A 49 15.48 -11.39 -10.69
C VAL A 49 16.80 -10.83 -11.21
N GLU A 50 16.78 -9.89 -12.15
CA GLU A 50 18.00 -9.28 -12.68
C GLU A 50 18.76 -8.50 -11.60
N LEU A 51 18.05 -7.75 -10.76
CA LEU A 51 18.64 -7.01 -9.65
C LEU A 51 19.29 -7.96 -8.63
N MET A 52 18.62 -9.07 -8.29
CA MET A 52 19.15 -10.10 -7.41
C MET A 52 20.40 -10.80 -7.99
N LEU A 53 20.47 -11.01 -9.31
CA LEU A 53 21.65 -11.56 -9.95
C LEU A 53 22.84 -10.60 -9.88
N VAL A 54 22.59 -9.30 -10.11
CA VAL A 54 23.62 -8.25 -9.98
C VAL A 54 24.13 -8.18 -8.54
N ASP A 55 23.25 -8.17 -7.54
CA ASP A 55 23.65 -8.15 -6.13
C ASP A 55 24.50 -9.38 -5.78
N ASN A 56 24.09 -10.58 -6.22
CA ASN A 56 24.83 -11.81 -5.99
C ASN A 56 26.20 -11.79 -6.67
N ASP A 57 26.29 -11.24 -7.87
CA ASP A 57 27.57 -11.13 -8.55
C ASP A 57 28.47 -10.15 -7.80
N MET A 58 28.00 -8.95 -7.45
CA MET A 58 28.78 -7.97 -6.68
C MET A 58 29.33 -8.56 -5.37
N VAL A 59 28.54 -9.37 -4.64
CA VAL A 59 29.01 -10.08 -3.45
C VAL A 59 30.15 -11.05 -3.74
N LYS A 60 30.15 -11.72 -4.90
CA LYS A 60 31.27 -12.59 -5.31
C LYS A 60 32.51 -11.78 -5.66
N TRP A 61 32.36 -10.68 -6.39
CA TRP A 61 33.48 -9.79 -6.70
C TRP A 61 34.15 -9.27 -5.42
N ASP A 62 33.36 -8.88 -4.42
CA ASP A 62 33.87 -8.46 -3.11
C ASP A 62 34.60 -9.58 -2.34
N GLN A 63 34.20 -10.84 -2.53
CA GLN A 63 34.87 -12.01 -1.93
C GLN A 63 36.18 -12.36 -2.64
N ASP A 64 36.19 -12.32 -3.98
CA ASP A 64 37.35 -12.63 -4.81
C ASP A 64 38.45 -11.56 -4.65
N GLU A 65 38.09 -10.27 -4.48
CA GLU A 65 39.05 -9.20 -4.16
C GLU A 65 39.74 -9.41 -2.80
N GLY A 66 39.04 -9.99 -1.81
CA GLY A 66 39.63 -10.33 -0.51
C GLY A 66 40.65 -11.48 -0.56
N GLU A 67 40.54 -12.37 -1.53
CA GLU A 67 41.46 -13.51 -1.70
C GLU A 67 42.75 -13.09 -2.45
N LEU A 68 42.65 -12.14 -3.39
CA LEU A 68 43.81 -11.60 -4.14
C LEU A 68 44.71 -10.66 -3.32
N VAL A 69 44.21 -10.07 -2.22
CA VAL A 69 44.97 -9.17 -1.35
C VAL A 69 45.78 -9.92 -0.27
N ASN A 70 45.52 -11.22 -0.07
CA ASN A 70 46.18 -12.07 0.93
C ASN A 70 47.33 -12.95 0.37
N VAL A 71 47.82 -12.67 -0.85
CA VAL A 71 48.97 -13.35 -1.49
C VAL A 71 50.22 -12.48 -1.47
#